data_AF-A0A7K4SDG4-F1
#
_entry.id   AF-A0A7K4SDG4-F1
#
_cell.length_a   1.000
_cell.length_b   1.000
_cell.length_c   1.000
_cell.angle_alpha   90.00
_cell.angle_beta   90.00
_cell.angle_gamma   90.00
#
_symmetry.space_group_name_H-M   'P 1'
#
loop_
_entity.id
_entity.type
_entity.pdbx_description
1 polymer ?
#
loop_
_entity_poly.entity_id
_entity_poly.type
_entity_poly.pdbx_seq_one_letter_code
_entity_poly.pdbx_strand_id
1 'polypeptide(L)'
;RRQQLFRLRSLRQQLRRWDEELLRRRQLRLAKRRAKDALPRRLGPLKYEEPSLEVQLSDELAESLRTLKPEGSVLRDRFKSLQKRSLIEPRERAKFKRRYRQKYVEKRAFREVT
;
A
#
# COMPACT_ATOMS: atom_id res chain seq x y z
N ARG A 1 54.88 16.56 -25.07
CA ARG A 1 53.74 16.82 -26.00
C ARG A 1 53.04 15.54 -26.49
N ARG A 2 53.72 14.55 -27.11
CA ARG A 2 53.07 13.30 -27.61
C ARG A 2 52.26 12.51 -26.56
N GLN A 3 52.74 12.38 -25.32
CA GLN A 3 52.04 11.64 -24.24
C GLN A 3 50.69 12.27 -23.82
N GLN A 4 50.53 13.59 -23.98
CA GLN A 4 49.28 14.30 -23.64
C GLN A 4 48.14 13.94 -24.59
N LEU A 5 48.44 13.67 -25.87
CA LEU A 5 47.45 13.26 -26.88
C LEU A 5 46.87 11.87 -26.59
N PHE A 6 47.69 10.91 -26.12
CA PHE A 6 47.21 9.58 -25.73
C PHE A 6 46.27 9.64 -24.52
N ARG A 7 46.55 10.53 -23.56
CA ARG A 7 45.69 10.78 -22.39
C ARG A 7 44.32 11.36 -22.77
N LEU A 8 44.25 12.20 -23.81
CA LEU A 8 42.98 12.75 -24.29
C LEU A 8 42.07 11.66 -24.89
N ARG A 9 42.64 10.65 -25.56
CA ARG A 9 41.86 9.53 -26.11
C ARG A 9 41.28 8.65 -25.01
N SER A 10 42.08 8.34 -23.97
CA SER A 10 41.59 7.59 -22.80
C SER A 10 40.54 8.37 -22.02
N LEU A 11 40.73 9.68 -21.84
CA LEU A 11 39.75 10.56 -21.20
C LEU A 11 38.43 10.61 -21.98
N ARG A 12 38.47 10.73 -23.31
CA ARG A 12 37.26 10.66 -24.14
C ARG A 12 36.53 9.33 -24.01
N GLN A 13 37.26 8.22 -23.95
CA GLN A 13 36.65 6.89 -23.75
C GLN A 13 36.03 6.76 -22.35
N GLN A 14 36.68 7.31 -21.33
CA GLN A 14 36.13 7.37 -19.96
C GLN A 14 34.86 8.23 -19.90
N LEU A 15 34.87 9.41 -20.53
CA LEU A 15 33.70 10.29 -20.62
C LEU A 15 32.52 9.57 -21.30
N ARG A 16 32.75 8.89 -22.43
CA ARG A 16 31.69 8.11 -23.11
C ARG A 16 31.10 7.03 -22.20
N ARG A 17 31.95 6.27 -21.50
CA ARG A 17 31.48 5.24 -20.54
C ARG A 17 30.66 5.87 -19.41
N TRP A 18 31.10 7.02 -18.88
CA TRP A 18 30.35 7.74 -17.85
C TRP A 18 29.01 8.27 -18.37
N ASP A 19 28.96 8.81 -19.59
CA ASP A 19 27.74 9.26 -20.24
C ASP A 19 26.75 8.11 -20.43
N GLU A 20 27.23 6.96 -20.92
CA GLU A 20 26.44 5.72 -21.05
C GLU A 20 25.89 5.25 -19.70
N GLU A 21 26.72 5.22 -18.65
CA GLU A 21 26.28 4.88 -17.29
C GLU A 21 25.24 5.87 -16.75
N LEU A 22 25.45 7.18 -16.96
CA LEU A 22 24.53 8.23 -16.53
C LEU A 22 23.18 8.10 -17.21
N LEU A 23 23.17 7.85 -18.53
CA LEU A 23 21.96 7.59 -19.31
C LEU A 23 21.24 6.35 -18.79
N ARG A 24 21.95 5.25 -18.56
CA ARG A 24 21.38 4.03 -17.99
C ARG A 24 20.75 4.28 -16.62
N ARG A 25 21.46 4.97 -15.71
CA ARG A 25 20.94 5.34 -14.37
C ARG A 25 19.73 6.27 -14.48
N ARG A 26 19.69 7.18 -15.45
CA ARG A 26 18.54 8.06 -15.70
C ARG A 26 17.34 7.25 -16.18
N GLN A 27 17.52 6.35 -17.15
CA GLN A 27 16.46 5.47 -17.65
C GLN A 27 15.89 4.59 -16.53
N LEU A 28 16.74 3.97 -15.72
CA LEU A 28 16.31 3.17 -14.58
C LEU A 28 15.51 3.98 -13.55
N ARG A 29 15.93 5.22 -13.26
CA ARG A 29 15.20 6.13 -12.36
C ARG A 29 13.83 6.50 -12.93
N LEU A 30 13.75 6.81 -14.23
CA LEU A 30 12.49 7.13 -14.90
C LEU A 30 11.54 5.92 -14.93
N ALA A 31 12.05 4.73 -15.24
CA ALA A 31 11.27 3.49 -15.20
C ALA A 31 10.72 3.22 -13.80
N LYS A 32 11.56 3.34 -12.76
CA LYS A 32 11.11 3.22 -11.36
C LYS A 32 10.05 4.26 -10.99
N ARG A 33 10.19 5.51 -11.46
CA ARG A 33 9.20 6.56 -11.20
C ARG A 33 7.86 6.24 -11.86
N ARG A 34 7.87 5.88 -13.15
CA ARG A 34 6.66 5.47 -13.89
C ARG A 34 5.96 4.28 -13.23
N ALA A 35 6.73 3.27 -12.81
CA ALA A 35 6.17 2.11 -12.09
C ALA A 35 5.50 2.53 -10.77
N LYS A 36 6.11 3.45 -10.01
CA LYS A 36 5.54 3.98 -8.76
C LYS A 36 4.30 4.83 -8.99
N ASP A 37 4.26 5.61 -10.07
CA ASP A 37 3.11 6.48 -10.38
C ASP A 37 1.85 5.66 -10.75
N ALA A 38 2.02 4.44 -11.25
CA ALA A 38 0.91 3.51 -11.53
C ALA A 38 0.34 2.84 -10.26
N LEU A 39 1.11 2.80 -9.18
CA LEU A 39 0.70 2.18 -7.92
C LEU A 39 -0.04 3.20 -7.03
N PRO A 40 -1.01 2.75 -6.21
CA PRO A 40 -1.65 3.61 -5.21
C PRO A 40 -0.60 4.24 -4.28
N ARG A 41 -0.72 5.54 -4.03
CA ARG A 41 0.18 6.25 -3.11
C ARG A 41 -0.10 5.82 -1.67
N ARG A 42 0.98 5.65 -0.90
CA ARG A 42 0.91 5.39 0.53
C ARG A 42 0.72 6.71 1.28
N LEU A 43 -0.46 6.88 1.86
CA LEU A 43 -0.80 8.06 2.67
C LEU A 43 -0.49 7.87 4.15
N GLY A 44 -0.61 6.64 4.66
CA GLY A 44 -0.46 6.32 6.07
C GLY A 44 0.52 5.17 6.34
N PRO A 45 0.56 4.67 7.59
CA PRO A 45 1.42 3.56 7.97
C PRO A 45 1.03 2.26 7.26
N LEU A 46 -0.24 2.07 6.92
CA LEU A 46 -0.71 0.88 6.21
C LEU A 46 -0.61 1.06 4.70
N LYS A 47 -0.31 -0.04 3.99
CA LYS A 47 -0.34 -0.09 2.53
C LYS A 47 -1.77 -0.37 2.07
N TYR A 48 -2.09 0.06 0.84
CA TYR A 48 -3.35 -0.36 0.23
C TYR A 48 -3.28 -1.85 -0.10
N GLU A 49 -4.34 -2.56 0.25
CA GLU A 49 -4.55 -3.97 -0.07
C GLU A 49 -5.79 -4.08 -0.94
N GLU A 50 -5.63 -4.76 -2.07
CA GLU A 50 -6.72 -5.05 -2.98
C GLU A 50 -7.74 -5.98 -2.30
N PRO A 51 -9.04 -5.74 -2.50
CA PRO A 51 -10.07 -6.63 -1.96
C PRO A 51 -9.95 -8.02 -2.60
N SER A 52 -10.29 -9.05 -1.83
CA SER A 52 -10.46 -10.40 -2.35
C SER A 52 -11.57 -10.43 -3.39
N LEU A 53 -11.40 -11.26 -4.41
CA LEU A 53 -12.45 -11.51 -5.39
C LEU A 53 -13.62 -12.23 -4.71
N GLU A 54 -14.82 -11.68 -4.89
CA GLU A 54 -16.07 -12.29 -4.45
C GLU A 54 -16.58 -13.15 -5.61
N VAL A 55 -16.41 -14.46 -5.48
CA VAL A 55 -16.76 -15.44 -6.52
C VAL A 55 -17.66 -16.51 -5.93
N GLN A 56 -18.65 -16.95 -6.70
CA GLN A 56 -19.48 -18.10 -6.34
C GLN A 56 -18.75 -19.39 -6.66
N LEU A 57 -18.89 -20.38 -5.77
CA LEU A 57 -18.41 -21.73 -6.02
C LEU A 57 -19.39 -22.49 -6.92
N SER A 58 -18.94 -23.62 -7.49
CA SER A 58 -19.75 -24.46 -8.38
C SER A 58 -21.10 -24.85 -7.77
N ASP A 59 -21.10 -25.12 -6.47
CA ASP A 59 -22.25 -25.65 -5.74
C ASP A 59 -23.21 -24.53 -5.31
N GLU A 60 -22.75 -23.28 -5.36
CA GLU A 60 -23.50 -22.07 -4.98
C GLU A 60 -24.08 -21.34 -6.19
N LEU A 61 -23.75 -21.77 -7.41
CA LEU A 61 -24.25 -21.20 -8.64
C LEU A 61 -25.77 -21.37 -8.73
N ALA A 62 -26.47 -20.26 -8.80
CA ALA A 62 -27.92 -20.25 -8.96
C ALA A 62 -28.30 -20.57 -10.42
N GLU A 63 -29.29 -21.44 -10.60
CA GLU A 63 -29.85 -21.76 -11.92
C GLU A 63 -30.62 -20.58 -12.57
N SER A 64 -31.04 -19.60 -11.76
CA SER A 64 -31.85 -18.45 -12.20
C SER A 64 -31.46 -17.16 -11.47
N LEU A 65 -31.60 -16.02 -12.14
CA LEU A 65 -31.38 -14.69 -11.55
C LEU A 65 -32.33 -14.37 -10.38
N ARG A 66 -33.49 -15.04 -10.30
CA ARG A 66 -34.44 -14.86 -9.19
C ARG A 66 -33.98 -15.55 -7.91
N THR A 67 -33.21 -16.62 -8.03
CA THR A 67 -32.66 -17.39 -6.90
C THR A 67 -31.23 -16.96 -6.55
N LEU A 68 -30.61 -16.13 -7.39
CA LEU A 68 -29.28 -15.58 -7.19
C LEU A 68 -29.26 -14.69 -5.94
N LYS A 69 -28.40 -15.04 -4.99
CA LYS A 69 -28.09 -14.18 -3.86
C LYS A 69 -27.12 -13.08 -4.33
N PRO A 70 -27.39 -11.80 -4.00
CA PRO A 70 -26.44 -10.75 -4.31
C PRO A 70 -25.18 -10.93 -3.47
N GLU A 71 -24.04 -10.96 -4.15
CA GLU A 71 -22.73 -11.06 -3.51
C GLU A 71 -22.19 -9.68 -3.17
N GLY A 72 -21.39 -9.64 -2.11
CA GLY A 72 -20.57 -8.47 -1.81
C GLY A 72 -21.27 -7.29 -1.17
N SER A 73 -20.51 -6.20 -1.07
CA SER A 73 -21.01 -4.95 -0.51
C SER A 73 -20.52 -3.75 -1.32
N VAL A 74 -21.46 -3.07 -1.96
CA VAL A 74 -21.20 -1.84 -2.73
C VAL A 74 -20.46 -0.79 -1.88
N LEU A 75 -20.81 -0.67 -0.60
CA LEU A 75 -20.13 0.27 0.31
C LEU A 75 -18.65 -0.07 0.48
N ARG A 76 -18.32 -1.36 0.61
CA ARG A 76 -16.95 -1.84 0.75
C ARG A 76 -16.15 -1.58 -0.53
N ASP A 77 -16.74 -1.82 -1.70
CA ASP A 77 -16.11 -1.56 -2.99
C ASP A 77 -15.83 -0.08 -3.21
N ARG A 78 -16.80 0.78 -2.88
CA ARG A 78 -16.63 2.23 -2.99
C ARG A 78 -15.56 2.74 -2.03
N PHE A 79 -15.53 2.22 -0.81
CA PHE A 79 -14.49 2.54 0.16
C PHE A 79 -13.09 2.10 -0.33
N LYS A 80 -12.95 0.88 -0.84
CA LYS A 80 -11.69 0.38 -1.43
C LYS A 80 -11.29 1.15 -2.68
N SER A 81 -12.24 1.59 -3.50
CA SER A 81 -12.00 2.45 -4.66
C SER A 81 -11.49 3.85 -4.27
N LEU A 82 -12.01 4.42 -3.18
CA LEU A 82 -11.50 5.69 -2.63
C LEU A 82 -10.06 5.55 -2.11
N GLN A 83 -9.74 4.41 -1.48
CA GLN A 83 -8.37 4.10 -1.05
C GLN A 83 -7.42 3.90 -2.24
N LYS A 84 -7.83 3.16 -3.28
CA LYS A 84 -7.04 2.93 -4.50
C LYS A 84 -6.69 4.24 -5.21
N ARG A 85 -7.61 5.20 -5.20
CA ARG A 85 -7.41 6.56 -5.73
C ARG A 85 -6.61 7.49 -4.82
N SER A 86 -6.14 7.01 -3.67
CA SER A 86 -5.41 7.80 -2.67
C SER A 86 -6.21 9.04 -2.19
N LEU A 87 -7.53 8.93 -2.10
CA LEU A 87 -8.40 9.96 -1.49
C LEU A 87 -8.59 9.71 0.01
N ILE A 88 -8.60 8.44 0.41
CA ILE A 88 -8.73 8.01 1.80
C ILE A 88 -7.54 7.09 2.11
N GLU A 89 -6.96 7.23 3.30
CA GLU A 89 -5.90 6.33 3.74
C GLU A 89 -6.44 4.94 4.13
N PRO A 90 -5.68 3.86 3.86
CA PRO A 90 -5.92 2.57 4.50
C PRO A 90 -5.75 2.69 6.02
N ARG A 91 -6.82 2.38 6.77
CA ARG A 91 -6.85 2.45 8.24
C ARG A 91 -7.59 1.26 8.82
N GLU A 92 -7.07 0.74 9.94
CA GLU A 92 -7.79 -0.20 10.79
C GLU A 92 -8.63 0.51 11.85
N ARG A 93 -9.75 -0.11 12.23
CA ARG A 93 -10.59 0.40 13.32
C ARG A 93 -9.77 0.40 14.61
N ALA A 94 -9.70 1.56 15.26
CA ALA A 94 -9.04 1.68 16.54
C ALA A 94 -9.76 0.80 17.58
N LYS A 95 -9.01 -0.12 18.20
CA LYS A 95 -9.53 -0.95 19.29
C LYS A 95 -9.47 -0.14 20.58
N PHE A 96 -10.63 0.04 21.22
CA PHE A 96 -10.71 0.65 22.55
C PHE A 96 -10.28 -0.36 23.61
N LYS A 97 -8.96 -0.55 23.76
CA LYS A 97 -8.37 -1.38 24.81
C LYS A 97 -7.77 -0.49 25.89
N ARG A 98 -8.13 -0.74 27.14
CA ARG A 98 -7.50 -0.06 28.28
C ARG A 98 -6.09 -0.60 28.48
N ARG A 99 -5.13 0.29 28.71
CA ARG A 99 -3.75 -0.08 29.01
C ARG A 99 -3.64 -0.79 30.35
N TYR A 100 -4.45 -0.40 31.33
CA TYR A 100 -4.45 -0.92 32.69
C TYR A 100 -5.80 -1.53 33.06
N ARG A 101 -5.77 -2.56 33.91
CA ARG A 101 -6.98 -3.19 34.45
C ARG A 101 -7.72 -2.20 35.35
N GLN A 102 -9.03 -2.04 35.14
CA GLN A 102 -9.86 -1.29 36.08
C GLN A 102 -9.89 -2.04 37.42
N LYS A 103 -9.50 -1.37 38.49
CA LYS A 103 -9.68 -1.89 39.85
C LYS A 103 -11.10 -1.57 40.27
N TYR A 104 -11.88 -2.60 40.55
CA TYR A 104 -13.17 -2.45 41.20
C TYR A 104 -12.93 -2.40 42.71
N VAL A 105 -13.50 -1.40 43.36
CA VAL A 105 -13.43 -1.22 44.81
C VAL A 105 -14.87 -1.02 45.28
N GLU A 106 -15.27 -1.75 46.31
CA GLU A 106 -16.57 -1.56 46.94
C GLU A 106 -16.63 -0.20 47.62
N LYS A 107 -17.79 0.46 47.52
CA LYS A 107 -18.01 1.72 48.23
C LYS A 107 -18.03 1.44 49.73
N ARG A 108 -17.41 2.33 50.52
CA ARG A 108 -17.29 2.18 51.99
C ARG A 108 -18.65 1.96 52.67
N ALA A 109 -19.67 2.70 52.27
CA ALA A 109 -21.03 2.59 52.81
C ALA A 109 -21.66 1.20 52.65
N PHE A 110 -21.26 0.41 51.64
CA PHE A 110 -21.76 -0.96 51.45
C PHE A 110 -20.98 -1.97 52.31
N ARG A 111 -19.68 -1.74 52.49
CA ARG A 111 -18.81 -2.58 53.31
C ARG A 111 -19.17 -2.55 54.80
N GLU A 112 -19.74 -1.45 55.29
CA GLU A 112 -20.16 -1.31 56.70
C GLU A 112 -21.50 -1.99 57.01
N VAL A 113 -22.29 -2.30 55.97
CA VAL A 113 -23.63 -2.91 56.10
C VAL A 113 -23.60 -4.43 55.94
N THR A 114 -22.49 -4.99 55.43
CA THR A 114 -22.31 -6.43 55.17
C THR A 114 -21.33 -7.04 56.17
#